data_AF-A0A351INS7-F1
#
_entry.id   AF-A0A351INS7-F1
#
_cell.length_a   1.000
_cell.length_b   1.000
_cell.length_c   1.000
_cell.angle_alpha   90.00
_cell.angle_beta   90.00
_cell.angle_gamma   90.00
#
_symmetry.space_group_name_H-M   'P 1'
#
loop_
_entity.id
_entity.type
_entity.pdbx_description
1 polymer ?
#
loop_
_entity_poly.entity_id
_entity_poly.type
_entity_poly.pdbx_seq_one_letter_code
_entity_poly.pdbx_strand_id
1 'polypeptide(L)'
;MLFAKAERPAPLLNTPHFAHVFSHPLPLDEQGLLRAVEMVALPGTPFRIQKKISPNIYQVSTPSYPAPSLFVDQRFLAFSKRAVSLKRSPPQERESLLKALYSLQGRRYIWGGNWSRGVKELLAYYPPERALSRDAKEVHTLRGLDCTGLLYEVTFGATPRNSSALLFFGKGLLIERMSASRIASALEPLDLIVWKGHLVIAGRAGEVIESRHPQGVVVTKKEERLSEILQEKTPVNTPSLDPAAFVVRRWLF
;
A
#
# COMPACT_ATOMS: atom_id res chain seq x y z
N MET A 1 -25.83 15.67 2.89
CA MET A 1 -24.51 15.00 2.93
C MET A 1 -24.20 14.47 1.53
N LEU A 2 -23.01 14.75 1.00
CA LEU A 2 -22.62 14.35 -0.36
C LEU A 2 -21.65 13.16 -0.30
N PHE A 3 -21.82 12.19 -1.18
CA PHE A 3 -20.95 11.03 -1.30
C PHE A 3 -20.30 11.01 -2.67
N ALA A 4 -19.22 10.26 -2.77
CA ALA A 4 -18.59 9.96 -4.05
C ALA A 4 -17.99 8.56 -4.02
N LYS A 5 -17.62 8.05 -5.19
CA LYS A 5 -16.73 6.89 -5.33
C LYS A 5 -15.62 7.23 -6.30
N ALA A 6 -14.45 6.63 -6.12
CA ALA A 6 -13.40 6.64 -7.12
C ALA A 6 -13.94 6.00 -8.40
N GLU A 7 -14.02 6.75 -9.50
CA GLU A 7 -14.40 6.20 -10.81
C GLU A 7 -13.21 5.44 -11.43
N ARG A 8 -12.00 5.94 -11.18
CA ARG A 8 -10.72 5.41 -11.62
C ARG A 8 -9.71 5.52 -10.46
N PRO A 9 -8.48 4.98 -10.58
CA PRO A 9 -7.48 5.10 -9.53
C PRO A 9 -7.26 6.57 -9.14
N ALA A 10 -7.49 6.91 -7.87
CA ALA A 10 -7.56 8.29 -7.40
C ALA A 10 -6.51 8.53 -6.30
N PRO A 11 -5.49 9.37 -6.52
CA PRO A 11 -4.52 9.71 -5.48
C PRO A 11 -5.21 10.38 -4.28
N LEU A 12 -4.91 9.89 -3.08
CA LEU A 12 -5.29 10.51 -1.82
C LEU A 12 -4.06 11.14 -1.19
N LEU A 13 -4.15 12.44 -0.92
CA LEU A 13 -3.08 13.22 -0.33
C LEU A 13 -3.46 13.64 1.09
N ASN A 14 -2.44 13.85 1.93
CA ASN A 14 -2.59 14.48 3.26
C ASN A 14 -2.61 16.02 3.19
N THR A 15 -2.53 16.58 1.98
CA THR A 15 -2.53 18.01 1.69
C THR A 15 -3.48 18.33 0.54
N PRO A 16 -4.15 19.51 0.54
CA PRO A 16 -4.99 19.92 -0.59
C PRO A 16 -4.18 20.40 -1.81
N HIS A 17 -2.86 20.56 -1.70
CA HIS A 17 -2.01 21.22 -2.70
C HIS A 17 -1.55 20.29 -3.83
N PHE A 18 -2.49 19.62 -4.51
CA PHE A 18 -2.18 18.65 -5.58
C PHE A 18 -1.25 19.21 -6.67
N ALA A 19 -1.46 20.45 -7.12
CA ALA A 19 -0.65 21.07 -8.16
C ALA A 19 0.83 21.18 -7.76
N HIS A 20 1.11 21.51 -6.50
CA HIS A 20 2.47 21.56 -5.97
C HIS A 20 3.07 20.15 -5.76
N VAL A 21 2.25 19.19 -5.34
CA VAL A 21 2.71 17.81 -5.11
C VAL A 21 3.10 17.10 -6.40
N PHE A 22 2.40 17.38 -7.50
CA PHE A 22 2.63 16.75 -8.80
C PHE A 22 3.33 17.65 -9.82
N SER A 23 3.72 18.87 -9.44
CA SER A 23 4.62 19.70 -10.25
C SER A 23 6.02 19.08 -10.32
N HIS A 24 6.76 19.39 -11.38
CA HIS A 24 8.16 19.00 -11.50
C HIS A 24 9.06 20.16 -11.05
N PRO A 25 10.08 19.93 -10.19
CA PRO A 25 10.42 18.66 -9.54
C PRO A 25 9.42 18.24 -8.47
N LEU A 26 9.26 16.92 -8.28
CA LEU A 26 8.42 16.40 -7.19
C LEU A 26 9.04 16.79 -5.83
N PRO A 27 8.22 17.15 -4.83
CA PRO A 27 8.69 17.45 -3.48
C PRO A 27 9.02 16.15 -2.72
N LEU A 28 10.12 15.51 -3.12
CA LEU A 28 10.65 14.31 -2.46
C LEU A 28 11.43 14.71 -1.21
N ASP A 29 11.35 13.89 -0.16
CA ASP A 29 12.20 14.03 1.02
C ASP A 29 13.65 13.55 0.76
N GLU A 30 14.50 13.61 1.79
CA GLU A 30 15.89 13.14 1.73
C GLU A 30 16.03 11.64 1.39
N GLN A 31 14.97 10.85 1.58
CA GLN A 31 14.91 9.44 1.19
C GLN A 31 14.35 9.24 -0.23
N GLY A 32 14.06 10.32 -0.96
CA GLY A 32 13.49 10.27 -2.29
C GLY A 32 12.00 9.88 -2.31
N LEU A 33 11.27 10.13 -1.21
CA LEU A 33 9.88 9.70 -1.04
C LEU A 33 8.89 10.87 -1.10
N LEU A 34 7.79 10.67 -1.81
CA LEU A 34 6.70 11.65 -1.94
C LEU A 34 5.70 11.51 -0.78
N ARG A 35 6.04 12.07 0.40
CA ARG A 35 5.27 11.91 1.65
C ARG A 35 3.86 12.51 1.62
N ALA A 36 3.58 13.39 0.66
CA ALA A 36 2.26 13.99 0.50
C ALA A 36 1.19 12.97 0.07
N VAL A 37 1.59 11.86 -0.57
CA VAL A 37 0.69 10.81 -1.03
C VAL A 37 0.53 9.74 0.05
N GLU A 38 -0.72 9.50 0.46
CA GLU A 38 -1.08 8.49 1.44
C GLU A 38 -1.37 7.15 0.77
N MET A 39 -2.17 7.18 -0.31
CA MET A 39 -2.50 6.00 -1.10
C MET A 39 -3.06 6.37 -2.48
N VAL A 40 -3.23 5.38 -3.36
CA VAL A 40 -4.06 5.50 -4.56
C VAL A 40 -5.37 4.75 -4.31
N ALA A 41 -6.48 5.45 -4.09
CA ALA A 41 -7.78 4.80 -3.94
C ALA A 41 -8.15 4.01 -5.20
N LEU A 42 -8.38 2.70 -5.04
CA LEU A 42 -8.79 1.83 -6.14
C LEU A 42 -10.18 2.25 -6.67
N PRO A 43 -10.51 1.97 -7.95
CA PRO A 43 -11.85 2.16 -8.47
C PRO A 43 -12.92 1.55 -7.55
N GLY A 44 -14.03 2.28 -7.36
CA GLY A 44 -15.10 1.90 -6.46
C GLY A 44 -14.89 2.28 -4.98
N THR A 45 -13.71 2.79 -4.59
CA THR A 45 -13.48 3.26 -3.21
C THR A 45 -14.50 4.34 -2.84
N PRO A 46 -15.31 4.16 -1.78
CA PRO A 46 -16.30 5.15 -1.39
C PRO A 46 -15.70 6.25 -0.54
N PHE A 47 -16.25 7.45 -0.71
CA PHE A 47 -15.90 8.65 0.02
C PHE A 47 -17.14 9.31 0.61
N ARG A 48 -17.01 9.77 1.85
CA ARG A 48 -17.87 10.82 2.40
C ARG A 48 -17.20 12.16 2.13
N ILE A 49 -17.88 13.04 1.42
CA ILE A 49 -17.38 14.40 1.19
C ILE A 49 -17.57 15.20 2.46
N GLN A 50 -16.48 15.74 3.00
CA GLN A 50 -16.50 16.55 4.21
C GLN A 50 -16.60 18.04 3.85
N LYS A 51 -15.74 18.50 2.94
CA LYS A 51 -15.65 19.91 2.57
C LYS A 51 -15.12 20.05 1.14
N LYS A 52 -15.61 21.06 0.40
CA LYS A 52 -14.98 21.52 -0.84
C LYS A 52 -13.88 22.52 -0.48
N ILE A 53 -12.65 22.27 -0.89
CA ILE A 53 -11.49 23.11 -0.55
C ILE A 53 -11.18 24.08 -1.69
N SER A 54 -11.30 23.63 -2.93
CA SER A 54 -11.10 24.43 -4.13
C SER A 54 -12.03 23.93 -5.24
N PRO A 55 -12.04 24.53 -6.45
CA PRO A 55 -12.88 24.06 -7.54
C PRO A 55 -12.80 22.55 -7.78
N ASN A 56 -11.60 21.98 -7.72
CA ASN A 56 -11.35 20.56 -7.99
C ASN A 56 -11.04 19.72 -6.75
N ILE A 57 -10.64 20.30 -5.62
CA ILE A 57 -10.17 19.53 -4.47
C ILE A 57 -11.24 19.45 -3.38
N TYR A 58 -11.50 18.22 -2.92
CA TYR A 58 -12.37 17.94 -1.80
C TYR A 58 -11.59 17.32 -0.65
N GLN A 59 -11.94 17.71 0.57
CA GLN A 59 -11.60 16.96 1.78
C GLN A 59 -12.61 15.83 1.97
N VAL A 60 -12.11 14.63 2.23
CA VAL A 60 -12.91 13.41 2.28
C VAL A 60 -12.52 12.53 3.47
N SER A 61 -13.42 11.62 3.82
CA SER A 61 -13.08 10.44 4.62
C SER A 61 -13.47 9.18 3.89
N THR A 62 -12.69 8.11 4.05
CA THR A 62 -12.98 6.78 3.51
C THR A 62 -12.68 5.71 4.56
N PRO A 63 -13.48 4.63 4.64
CA PRO A 63 -13.14 3.50 5.49
C PRO A 63 -11.88 2.75 5.02
N SER A 64 -11.45 2.96 3.77
CA SER A 64 -10.29 2.28 3.19
C SER A 64 -8.95 2.74 3.77
N TYR A 65 -8.91 3.95 4.34
CA TYR A 65 -7.71 4.56 4.91
C TYR A 65 -8.10 5.57 5.99
N PRO A 66 -8.12 5.16 7.26
CA PRO A 66 -8.42 6.08 8.36
C PRO A 66 -7.26 7.06 8.56
N ALA A 67 -7.49 8.33 8.26
CA ALA A 67 -6.57 9.42 8.51
C ALA A 67 -7.34 10.71 8.89
N PRO A 68 -6.73 11.64 9.65
CA PRO A 68 -7.42 12.86 10.09
C PRO A 68 -7.88 13.75 8.94
N SER A 69 -7.05 13.88 7.90
CA SER A 69 -7.32 14.72 6.73
C SER A 69 -6.87 14.00 5.47
N LEU A 70 -7.82 13.80 4.55
CA LEU A 70 -7.54 13.27 3.22
C LEU A 70 -8.15 14.18 2.16
N PHE A 71 -7.41 14.36 1.08
CA PHE A 71 -7.82 15.19 -0.04
C PHE A 71 -7.79 14.38 -1.33
N VAL A 72 -8.76 14.66 -2.20
CA VAL A 72 -8.92 14.02 -3.49
C VAL A 72 -9.38 15.03 -4.52
N ASP A 73 -8.94 14.85 -5.75
CA ASP A 73 -9.39 15.63 -6.89
C ASP A 73 -10.67 15.04 -7.48
N GLN A 74 -11.70 15.89 -7.63
CA GLN A 74 -13.02 15.51 -8.14
C GLN A 74 -12.98 14.90 -9.54
N ARG A 75 -11.95 15.21 -10.33
CA ARG A 75 -11.78 14.67 -11.70
C ARG A 75 -11.53 13.15 -11.71
N PHE A 76 -11.34 12.53 -10.54
CA PHE A 76 -11.26 11.08 -10.36
C PHE A 76 -12.54 10.47 -9.76
N LEU A 77 -13.56 11.28 -9.47
CA LEU A 77 -14.71 10.88 -8.68
C LEU A 77 -16.00 10.82 -9.50
N ALA A 78 -16.87 9.89 -9.14
CA ALA A 78 -18.28 9.92 -9.48
C ALA A 78 -19.11 10.27 -8.24
N PHE A 79 -19.85 11.37 -8.28
CA PHE A 79 -20.66 11.85 -7.15
C PHE A 79 -21.99 11.10 -7.03
N SER A 80 -22.48 11.00 -5.80
CA SER A 80 -23.75 10.34 -5.47
C SER A 80 -24.44 11.03 -4.28
N LYS A 81 -25.77 11.03 -4.30
CA LYS A 81 -26.60 11.46 -3.16
C LYS A 81 -26.72 10.37 -2.09
N ARG A 82 -26.38 9.11 -2.41
CA ARG A 82 -26.47 7.95 -1.50
C ARG A 82 -25.07 7.45 -1.15
N ALA A 83 -24.92 6.96 0.08
CA ALA A 83 -23.71 6.29 0.51
C ALA A 83 -23.41 5.10 -0.41
N VAL A 84 -22.14 4.99 -0.81
CA VAL A 84 -21.65 3.87 -1.61
C VAL A 84 -21.04 2.86 -0.64
N SER A 85 -21.49 1.61 -0.70
CA SER A 85 -20.92 0.54 0.11
C SER A 85 -19.61 0.06 -0.49
N LEU A 86 -18.62 -0.19 0.38
CA LEU A 86 -17.41 -0.88 -0.01
C LEU A 86 -17.69 -2.38 0.06
N LYS A 87 -17.80 -3.04 -1.10
CA LYS A 87 -17.77 -4.50 -1.18
C LYS A 87 -16.44 -4.90 -1.77
N ARG A 88 -15.52 -5.36 -0.92
CA ARG A 88 -14.26 -5.95 -1.34
C ARG A 88 -14.14 -7.33 -0.72
N SER A 89 -13.82 -8.29 -1.57
CA SER A 89 -13.46 -9.64 -1.17
C SER A 89 -12.15 -9.95 -1.88
N PRO A 90 -11.15 -10.50 -1.17
CA PRO A 90 -9.96 -10.96 -1.85
C PRO A 90 -10.38 -12.07 -2.84
N PRO A 91 -9.60 -12.29 -3.92
CA PRO A 91 -9.71 -13.52 -4.71
C PRO A 91 -9.71 -14.73 -3.78
N GLN A 92 -10.65 -15.64 -3.97
CA GLN A 92 -10.83 -16.79 -3.05
C GLN A 92 -9.72 -17.84 -3.20
N GLU A 93 -8.92 -17.78 -4.26
CA GLU A 93 -7.87 -18.77 -4.50
C GLU A 93 -6.49 -18.23 -4.13
N ARG A 94 -5.87 -18.86 -3.12
CA ARG A 94 -4.49 -18.60 -2.68
C ARG A 94 -3.48 -18.57 -3.83
N GLU A 95 -3.57 -19.53 -4.76
CA GLU A 95 -2.67 -19.59 -5.91
C GLU A 95 -2.84 -18.41 -6.88
N SER A 96 -4.06 -17.90 -7.03
CA SER A 96 -4.32 -16.71 -7.84
C SER A 96 -3.68 -15.46 -7.21
N LEU A 97 -3.73 -15.34 -5.88
CA LEU A 97 -3.04 -14.28 -5.12
C LEU A 97 -1.52 -14.39 -5.25
N LEU A 98 -0.96 -15.58 -5.07
CA LEU A 98 0.48 -15.82 -5.25
C LEU A 98 0.90 -15.48 -6.68
N LYS A 99 0.21 -15.99 -7.69
CA LYS A 99 0.50 -15.67 -9.10
C LYS A 99 0.49 -14.16 -9.35
N ALA A 100 -0.47 -13.43 -8.79
CA ALA A 100 -0.51 -11.97 -8.88
C ALA A 100 0.71 -11.31 -8.21
N LEU A 101 1.11 -11.74 -7.01
CA LEU A 101 2.30 -11.25 -6.31
C LEU A 101 3.58 -11.45 -7.15
N TYR A 102 3.82 -12.66 -7.66
CA TYR A 102 5.00 -12.95 -8.49
C TYR A 102 4.99 -12.16 -9.81
N SER A 103 3.82 -11.87 -10.40
CA SER A 103 3.73 -11.04 -11.60
C SER A 103 4.17 -9.58 -11.39
N LEU A 104 4.29 -9.16 -10.13
CA LEU A 104 4.72 -7.82 -9.73
C LEU A 104 6.21 -7.75 -9.39
N GLN A 105 6.96 -8.85 -9.47
CA GLN A 105 8.41 -8.83 -9.26
C GLN A 105 9.10 -7.80 -10.17
N GLY A 106 10.02 -7.03 -9.60
CA GLY A 106 10.72 -5.94 -10.30
C GLY A 106 9.91 -4.64 -10.43
N ARG A 107 8.68 -4.57 -9.91
CA ARG A 107 7.94 -3.29 -9.85
C ARG A 107 8.60 -2.35 -8.87
N ARG A 108 8.73 -1.08 -9.27
CA ARG A 108 9.40 -0.03 -8.50
C ARG A 108 8.73 0.23 -7.15
N TYR A 109 9.54 0.57 -6.15
CA TYR A 109 9.05 1.14 -4.90
C TYR A 109 8.54 2.57 -5.10
N ILE A 110 7.30 2.84 -4.70
CA ILE A 110 6.73 4.19 -4.64
C ILE A 110 6.02 4.33 -3.30
N TRP A 111 6.41 5.31 -2.48
CA TRP A 111 5.71 5.63 -1.24
C TRP A 111 4.25 5.97 -1.50
N GLY A 112 3.33 5.39 -0.73
CA GLY A 112 1.89 5.53 -0.96
C GLY A 112 1.39 4.78 -2.20
N GLY A 113 2.28 4.11 -2.95
CA GLY A 113 1.94 3.34 -4.14
C GLY A 113 1.21 2.05 -3.79
N ASN A 114 0.02 1.86 -4.38
CA ASN A 114 -0.73 0.59 -4.35
C ASN A 114 -1.45 0.32 -5.69
N TRP A 115 -0.86 0.83 -6.77
CA TRP A 115 -1.39 0.71 -8.11
C TRP A 115 -0.23 0.63 -9.12
N SER A 116 0.21 -0.59 -9.41
CA SER A 116 1.39 -0.92 -10.22
C SER A 116 1.33 -0.38 -11.65
N ARG A 117 0.14 -0.06 -12.15
CA ARG A 117 -0.10 0.45 -13.52
C ARG A 117 0.07 1.97 -13.63
N GLY A 118 0.09 2.69 -12.51
CA GLY A 118 0.17 4.14 -12.47
C GLY A 118 -1.15 4.84 -12.82
N VAL A 119 -1.25 6.11 -12.39
CA VAL A 119 -2.36 7.04 -12.61
C VAL A 119 -1.94 8.01 -13.71
N LYS A 120 -2.19 7.66 -14.96
CA LYS A 120 -1.70 8.43 -16.12
C LYS A 120 -2.35 9.81 -16.22
N GLU A 121 -3.57 9.93 -15.72
CA GLU A 121 -4.36 11.17 -15.67
C GLU A 121 -3.64 12.27 -14.90
N LEU A 122 -2.74 11.94 -13.97
CA LEU A 122 -1.93 12.94 -13.28
C LEU A 122 -1.15 13.84 -14.23
N LEU A 123 -0.61 13.28 -15.33
CA LEU A 123 0.14 14.06 -16.32
C LEU A 123 -0.74 15.02 -17.14
N ALA A 124 -2.04 14.74 -17.25
CA ALA A 124 -2.99 15.63 -17.92
C ALA A 124 -3.57 16.66 -16.93
N TYR A 125 -3.81 16.24 -15.70
CA TYR A 125 -4.46 17.05 -14.67
C TYR A 125 -3.51 18.00 -13.95
N TYR A 126 -2.23 17.63 -13.91
CA TYR A 126 -1.10 18.34 -13.31
C TYR A 126 0.13 18.17 -14.22
N PRO A 127 0.12 18.84 -15.39
CA PRO A 127 1.19 18.67 -16.37
C PRO A 127 2.53 19.17 -15.79
N PRO A 128 3.63 18.42 -15.99
CA PRO A 128 4.95 18.85 -15.56
C PRO A 128 5.41 20.04 -16.41
N GLU A 129 6.19 20.96 -15.81
CA GLU A 129 6.73 22.13 -16.52
C GLU A 129 7.71 21.77 -17.64
N ARG A 130 8.30 20.57 -17.57
CA ARG A 130 9.29 20.06 -18.53
C ARG A 130 8.97 18.62 -18.91
N ALA A 131 9.47 18.21 -20.08
CA ALA A 131 9.37 16.83 -20.51
C ALA A 131 10.07 15.89 -19.51
N LEU A 132 9.34 14.90 -19.02
CA LEU A 132 9.85 13.92 -18.06
C LEU A 132 10.56 12.77 -18.79
N SER A 133 11.67 12.29 -18.21
CA SER A 133 12.26 11.00 -18.57
C SER A 133 11.28 9.85 -18.29
N ARG A 134 11.55 8.66 -18.84
CA ARG A 134 10.71 7.47 -18.58
C ARG A 134 10.57 7.21 -17.08
N ASP A 135 11.68 7.20 -16.35
CA ASP A 135 11.68 6.92 -14.91
C ASP A 135 10.94 8.01 -14.12
N ALA A 136 11.14 9.27 -14.49
CA ALA A 136 10.43 10.38 -13.85
C ALA A 136 8.91 10.28 -14.09
N LYS A 137 8.47 9.82 -15.27
CA LYS A 137 7.04 9.57 -15.55
C LYS A 137 6.47 8.48 -14.65
N GLU A 138 7.23 7.42 -14.36
CA GLU A 138 6.76 6.36 -13.46
C GLU A 138 6.54 6.90 -12.04
N VAL A 139 7.46 7.72 -11.53
CA VAL A 139 7.28 8.35 -10.20
C VAL A 139 6.13 9.35 -10.20
N HIS A 140 6.04 10.24 -11.20
CA HIS A 140 4.96 11.25 -11.29
C HIS A 140 3.57 10.63 -11.42
N THR A 141 3.47 9.46 -12.04
CA THR A 141 2.19 8.73 -12.18
C THR A 141 1.96 7.75 -11.03
N LEU A 142 2.79 7.75 -9.99
CA LEU A 142 2.69 6.82 -8.86
C LEU A 142 2.69 5.34 -9.31
N ARG A 143 3.43 5.03 -10.38
CA ARG A 143 3.50 3.69 -10.98
C ARG A 143 4.46 2.81 -10.19
N GLY A 144 3.96 2.28 -9.08
CA GLY A 144 4.73 1.40 -8.21
C GLY A 144 3.96 1.02 -6.96
N LEU A 145 4.67 0.32 -6.08
CA LEU A 145 4.10 -0.33 -4.92
C LEU A 145 4.98 -0.07 -3.69
N ASP A 146 4.41 0.40 -2.60
CA ASP A 146 5.05 0.26 -1.29
C ASP A 146 4.80 -1.14 -0.70
N CYS A 147 5.40 -1.42 0.46
CA CYS A 147 5.35 -2.72 1.12
C CYS A 147 3.91 -3.23 1.31
N THR A 148 3.03 -2.39 1.84
CA THR A 148 1.63 -2.74 2.10
C THR A 148 0.74 -2.59 0.87
N GLY A 149 1.10 -1.68 -0.04
CA GLY A 149 0.43 -1.46 -1.31
C GLY A 149 0.50 -2.66 -2.24
N LEU A 150 1.58 -3.44 -2.16
CA LEU A 150 1.71 -4.73 -2.85
C LEU A 150 0.57 -5.70 -2.46
N LEU A 151 0.38 -5.94 -1.16
CA LEU A 151 -0.72 -6.78 -0.66
C LEU A 151 -2.09 -6.17 -0.98
N TYR A 152 -2.20 -4.85 -0.83
CA TYR A 152 -3.45 -4.13 -1.08
C TYR A 152 -3.91 -4.22 -2.54
N GLU A 153 -3.00 -4.14 -3.50
CA GLU A 153 -3.33 -4.26 -4.92
C GLU A 153 -3.82 -5.67 -5.28
N VAL A 154 -3.08 -6.71 -4.89
CA VAL A 154 -3.42 -8.10 -5.26
C VAL A 154 -4.70 -8.59 -4.59
N THR A 155 -5.06 -8.02 -3.45
CA THR A 155 -6.31 -8.32 -2.72
C THR A 155 -7.46 -7.41 -3.12
N PHE A 156 -7.30 -6.57 -4.15
CA PHE A 156 -8.26 -5.55 -4.58
C PHE A 156 -8.75 -4.65 -3.44
N GLY A 157 -7.85 -4.39 -2.49
CA GLY A 157 -8.04 -3.54 -1.32
C GLY A 157 -8.86 -4.17 -0.19
N ALA A 158 -8.94 -5.50 -0.14
CA ALA A 158 -9.62 -6.24 0.92
C ALA A 158 -8.81 -6.33 2.22
N THR A 159 -7.51 -6.04 2.17
CA THR A 159 -6.65 -5.95 3.37
C THR A 159 -6.53 -4.51 3.85
N PRO A 160 -6.14 -4.28 5.11
CA PRO A 160 -5.75 -2.95 5.57
C PRO A 160 -4.60 -2.37 4.72
N ARG A 161 -4.64 -1.05 4.50
CA ARG A 161 -3.66 -0.33 3.65
C ARG A 161 -2.38 0.09 4.37
N ASN A 162 -2.36 0.15 5.69
CA ASN A 162 -1.18 0.55 6.47
C ASN A 162 -0.69 -0.59 7.37
N SER A 163 0.61 -0.61 7.65
CA SER A 163 1.25 -1.66 8.45
C SER A 163 0.71 -1.71 9.88
N SER A 164 0.36 -0.57 10.47
CA SER A 164 -0.17 -0.48 11.83
C SER A 164 -1.49 -1.23 12.00
N ALA A 165 -2.35 -1.22 10.98
CA ALA A 165 -3.58 -2.00 10.97
C ALA A 165 -3.31 -3.47 10.60
N LEU A 166 -2.34 -3.76 9.74
CA LEU A 166 -1.92 -5.13 9.43
C LEU A 166 -1.34 -5.86 10.63
N LEU A 167 -0.77 -5.14 11.60
CA LEU A 167 -0.40 -5.72 12.89
C LEU A 167 -1.57 -6.43 13.54
N PHE A 168 -2.84 -6.11 13.28
CA PHE A 168 -4.02 -6.74 13.89
C PHE A 168 -4.82 -7.61 12.91
N PHE A 169 -4.32 -7.80 11.69
CA PHE A 169 -4.99 -8.57 10.66
C PHE A 169 -4.75 -10.08 10.83
N GLY A 170 -5.74 -10.91 10.49
CA GLY A 170 -5.62 -12.36 10.53
C GLY A 170 -5.49 -12.95 11.94
N LYS A 171 -4.97 -14.19 12.03
CA LYS A 171 -4.71 -14.86 13.32
C LYS A 171 -3.22 -14.79 13.65
N GLY A 172 -2.85 -14.47 14.89
CA GLY A 172 -1.44 -14.48 15.31
C GLY A 172 -0.83 -15.88 15.34
N LEU A 173 0.43 -15.99 14.92
CA LEU A 173 1.25 -17.18 15.18
C LEU A 173 2.12 -16.97 16.41
N LEU A 174 2.36 -18.06 17.15
CA LEU A 174 3.32 -18.07 18.25
C LEU A 174 4.72 -18.26 17.69
N ILE A 175 5.53 -17.19 17.71
CA ILE A 175 6.88 -17.14 17.12
C ILE A 175 7.94 -16.62 18.10
N GLU A 176 7.54 -16.16 19.29
CA GLU A 176 8.46 -15.60 20.27
C GLU A 176 9.57 -16.61 20.61
N ARG A 177 10.82 -16.14 20.67
CA ARG A 177 12.04 -16.94 20.91
C ARG A 177 12.33 -18.02 19.85
N MET A 178 11.62 -18.04 18.72
CA MET A 178 11.95 -18.95 17.62
C MET A 178 13.13 -18.42 16.81
N SER A 179 13.94 -19.35 16.29
CA SER A 179 14.98 -19.05 15.31
C SER A 179 14.39 -18.82 13.92
N ALA A 180 15.18 -18.24 13.00
CA ALA A 180 14.78 -18.00 11.61
C ALA A 180 14.20 -19.26 10.95
N SER A 181 14.89 -20.41 11.06
CA SER A 181 14.44 -21.67 10.45
C SER A 181 13.14 -22.21 11.07
N ARG A 182 12.95 -22.05 12.39
CA ARG A 182 11.69 -22.43 13.06
C ARG A 182 10.52 -21.56 12.60
N ILE A 183 10.72 -20.25 12.50
CA ILE A 183 9.71 -19.34 11.96
C ILE A 183 9.43 -19.69 10.49
N ALA A 184 10.47 -19.90 9.68
CA ALA A 184 10.35 -20.22 8.26
C ALA A 184 9.52 -21.48 8.00
N SER A 185 9.70 -22.49 8.84
CA SER A 185 8.98 -23.77 8.79
C SER A 185 7.52 -23.65 9.23
N ALA A 186 7.19 -22.68 10.09
CA ALA A 186 5.83 -22.44 10.56
C ALA A 186 4.99 -21.59 9.59
N LEU A 187 5.64 -20.85 8.68
CA LEU A 187 4.98 -19.96 7.73
C LEU A 187 4.31 -20.72 6.58
N GLU A 188 3.02 -20.48 6.41
CA GLU A 188 2.25 -20.88 5.23
C GLU A 188 2.26 -19.78 4.17
N PRO A 189 2.02 -20.12 2.88
CA PRO A 189 1.92 -19.09 1.84
C PRO A 189 0.83 -18.05 2.18
N LEU A 190 1.15 -16.79 1.91
CA LEU A 190 0.41 -15.57 2.26
C LEU A 190 0.44 -15.16 3.74
N ASP A 191 1.08 -15.93 4.63
CA ASP A 191 1.34 -15.45 5.99
C ASP A 191 2.14 -14.14 5.95
N LEU A 192 1.77 -13.20 6.83
CA LEU A 192 2.34 -11.87 6.86
C LEU A 192 3.33 -11.76 8.01
N ILE A 193 4.57 -11.38 7.72
CA ILE A 193 5.56 -10.96 8.71
C ILE A 193 5.48 -9.44 8.79
N VAL A 194 4.98 -8.90 9.89
CA VAL A 194 4.57 -7.49 9.99
C VAL A 194 5.26 -6.82 11.17
N TRP A 195 5.77 -5.62 10.93
CA TRP A 195 6.20 -4.69 11.98
C TRP A 195 5.78 -3.26 11.62
N LYS A 196 5.95 -2.33 12.56
CA LYS A 196 5.65 -0.92 12.29
C LYS A 196 6.54 -0.40 11.16
N GLY A 197 5.92 -0.05 10.03
CA GLY A 197 6.58 0.54 8.87
C GLY A 197 6.86 -0.43 7.72
N HIS A 198 6.63 -1.74 7.88
CA HIS A 198 6.92 -2.69 6.80
C HIS A 198 6.10 -3.98 6.85
N LEU A 199 6.12 -4.70 5.73
CA LEU A 199 5.44 -5.97 5.52
C LEU A 199 6.30 -6.88 4.63
N VAL A 200 6.41 -8.15 5.03
CA VAL A 200 6.91 -9.24 4.19
C VAL A 200 5.83 -10.32 4.08
N ILE A 201 5.63 -10.86 2.88
CA ILE A 201 4.59 -11.85 2.58
C ILE A 201 5.27 -13.19 2.32
N ALA A 202 4.86 -14.24 3.02
CA ALA A 202 5.31 -15.59 2.74
C ALA A 202 4.84 -16.01 1.33
N GLY A 203 5.78 -16.42 0.49
CA GLY A 203 5.52 -16.85 -0.88
C GLY A 203 5.31 -18.36 -1.00
N ARG A 204 5.77 -18.91 -2.13
CA ARG A 204 5.89 -20.36 -2.33
C ARG A 204 6.96 -20.97 -1.42
N ALA A 205 7.10 -22.29 -1.47
CA ALA A 205 8.04 -23.04 -0.64
C ALA A 205 9.45 -22.42 -0.69
N GLY A 206 9.96 -22.02 0.48
CA GLY A 206 11.30 -21.43 0.61
C GLY A 206 11.43 -19.94 0.30
N GLU A 207 10.35 -19.24 -0.09
CA GLU A 207 10.43 -17.86 -0.57
C GLU A 207 9.57 -16.88 0.25
N VAL A 208 9.96 -15.61 0.20
CA VAL A 208 9.15 -14.46 0.63
C VAL A 208 9.15 -13.39 -0.45
N ILE A 209 8.08 -12.59 -0.47
CA ILE A 209 7.88 -11.46 -1.36
C ILE A 209 7.65 -10.20 -0.53
N GLU A 210 8.29 -9.10 -0.90
CA GLU A 210 8.08 -7.79 -0.30
C GLU A 210 8.34 -6.68 -1.33
N SER A 211 7.73 -5.50 -1.13
CA SER A 211 8.22 -4.28 -1.77
C SER A 211 9.06 -3.50 -0.77
N ARG A 212 10.37 -3.38 -1.00
CA ARG A 212 11.31 -2.70 -0.09
C ARG A 212 11.98 -1.51 -0.76
N HIS A 213 12.15 -0.43 -0.01
CA HIS A 213 12.83 0.76 -0.53
C HIS A 213 14.36 0.54 -0.51
N PRO A 214 15.11 0.92 -1.58
CA PRO A 214 14.63 1.46 -2.87
C PRO A 214 14.33 0.40 -3.95
N GLN A 215 14.55 -0.89 -3.69
CA GLN A 215 14.56 -1.97 -4.69
C GLN A 215 13.20 -2.22 -5.37
N GLY A 216 12.08 -1.95 -4.69
CA GLY A 216 10.76 -2.36 -5.14
C GLY A 216 10.43 -3.80 -4.78
N VAL A 217 9.58 -4.42 -5.60
CA VAL A 217 9.10 -5.79 -5.37
C VAL A 217 10.20 -6.80 -5.66
N VAL A 218 10.60 -7.53 -4.63
CA VAL A 218 11.65 -8.55 -4.69
C VAL A 218 11.13 -9.88 -4.14
N VAL A 219 11.72 -10.97 -4.65
CA VAL A 219 11.56 -12.32 -4.12
C VAL A 219 12.91 -12.69 -3.51
N THR A 220 12.91 -13.14 -2.27
CA THR A 220 14.12 -13.60 -1.57
C THR A 220 13.87 -14.92 -0.87
N LYS A 221 14.94 -15.60 -0.47
CA LYS A 221 14.82 -16.84 0.31
C LYS A 221 14.31 -16.53 1.71
N LYS A 222 13.32 -17.31 2.14
CA LYS A 222 12.58 -17.12 3.40
C LYS A 222 13.50 -17.12 4.62
N GLU A 223 14.40 -18.10 4.74
CA GLU A 223 15.29 -18.22 5.90
C GLU A 223 16.35 -17.11 5.95
N GLU A 224 16.93 -16.75 4.80
CA GLU A 224 17.89 -15.65 4.71
C GLU A 224 17.23 -14.33 5.12
N ARG A 225 16.03 -14.03 4.58
CA ARG A 225 15.34 -12.79 4.92
C ARG A 225 14.88 -12.74 6.38
N LEU A 226 14.43 -13.86 6.95
CA LEU A 226 14.11 -13.94 8.38
C LEU A 226 15.35 -13.75 9.27
N SER A 227 16.51 -14.24 8.82
CA SER A 227 17.76 -14.04 9.54
C SER A 227 18.16 -12.56 9.56
N GLU A 228 18.01 -11.85 8.43
CA GLU A 228 18.18 -10.38 8.38
C GLU A 228 17.20 -9.66 9.33
N ILE A 229 15.92 -10.05 9.31
CA ILE A 229 14.91 -9.42 10.18
C ILE A 229 15.26 -9.62 11.66
N LEU A 230 15.72 -10.81 12.05
CA LEU A 230 16.08 -11.14 13.44
C LEU A 230 17.34 -10.43 13.94
N GLN A 231 18.16 -9.84 13.06
CA GLN A 231 19.29 -9.00 13.48
C GLN A 231 18.82 -7.65 14.04
N GLU A 232 17.66 -7.16 13.61
CA GLU A 232 17.15 -5.83 13.95
C GLU A 232 15.84 -5.87 14.74
N LYS A 233 15.11 -6.98 14.68
CA LYS A 233 13.77 -7.12 15.23
C LYS A 233 13.63 -8.34 16.13
N THR A 234 12.83 -8.18 17.17
CA THR A 234 12.45 -9.24 18.11
C THR A 234 11.10 -9.83 17.71
N PRO A 235 10.99 -11.17 17.53
CA PRO A 235 9.72 -11.83 17.29
C PRO A 235 8.86 -11.80 18.55
N VAL A 236 7.61 -11.36 18.43
CA VAL A 236 6.64 -11.36 19.53
C VAL A 236 5.32 -12.00 19.10
N ASN A 237 4.57 -12.53 20.06
CA ASN A 237 3.30 -13.21 19.78
C ASN A 237 2.11 -12.23 19.69
N THR A 238 2.23 -11.10 20.38
CA THR A 238 1.19 -10.07 20.50
C THR A 238 1.58 -8.85 19.68
N PRO A 239 0.65 -8.25 18.90
CA PRO A 239 0.96 -7.03 18.16
C PRO A 239 1.49 -5.93 19.07
N SER A 240 2.59 -5.33 18.64
CA SER A 240 3.27 -4.25 19.34
C SER A 240 3.51 -3.09 18.39
N LEU A 241 3.39 -1.87 18.90
CA LEU A 241 3.77 -0.65 18.18
C LEU A 241 5.25 -0.31 18.34
N ASP A 242 6.00 -1.13 19.10
CA ASP A 242 7.45 -1.05 19.19
C ASP A 242 8.06 -1.31 17.81
N PRO A 243 8.81 -0.35 17.24
CA PRO A 243 9.47 -0.54 15.95
C PRO A 243 10.52 -1.66 15.95
N ALA A 244 11.01 -2.10 17.12
CA ALA A 244 11.92 -3.23 17.24
C ALA A 244 11.21 -4.59 17.28
N ALA A 245 9.87 -4.63 17.32
CA ALA A 245 9.13 -5.89 17.38
C ALA A 245 8.48 -6.25 16.04
N PHE A 246 8.37 -7.54 15.74
CA PHE A 246 7.57 -8.04 14.63
C PHE A 246 6.67 -9.20 15.05
N VAL A 247 5.55 -9.35 14.34
CA VAL A 247 4.60 -10.44 14.51
C VAL A 247 4.42 -11.21 13.21
N VAL A 248 3.92 -12.43 13.30
CA VAL A 248 3.44 -13.19 12.15
C VAL A 248 1.93 -13.34 12.20
N ARG A 249 1.27 -13.07 11.08
CA ARG A 249 -0.19 -13.13 10.91
C ARG A 249 -0.56 -14.16 9.86
N ARG A 250 -1.31 -15.18 10.29
CA ARG A 250 -1.92 -16.21 9.43
C ARG A 250 -2.91 -15.58 8.49
N TRP A 251 -2.74 -15.86 7.20
CA TRP A 251 -3.73 -15.54 6.19
C TRP A 251 -5.00 -16.39 6.39
N LEU A 252 -6.17 -15.76 6.48
CA LEU A 252 -7.43 -16.42 6.82
C LEU A 252 -8.40 -16.60 5.64
N PHE A 253 -8.03 -16.14 4.45
CA PHE A 253 -8.90 -16.14 3.27
C PHE A 253 -8.46 -17.15 2.22
#